data_AF-A0A7Y8I5F1-F1
#
_entry.id   AF-A0A7Y8I5F1-F1
#
_cell.length_a   1.000
_cell.length_b   1.000
_cell.length_c   1.000
_cell.angle_alpha   90.00
_cell.angle_beta   90.00
_cell.angle_gamma   90.00
#
_symmetry.space_group_name_H-M   'P 1'
#
loop_
_entity.id
_entity.type
_entity.pdbx_description
1 polymer ?
#
loop_
_entity_poly.entity_id
_entity_poly.type
_entity_poly.pdbx_seq_one_letter_code
_entity_poly.pdbx_strand_id
1 'polypeptide(L)'
;WVDMSAQMAMMYNDMSLMCKELKLTDKELKFKMLAEEISLRINQFMWNEEDGLYYDIDDEGKQIKWKTAACFWPMLAGIADVNKAEKLLGNLKDPNSFWRKIPFPSLAADQKYYKAEGQYWLGSVWAPTNVMIIKGLDKFGVGNDLAYNFNEFAALATEEYLNGIYKVYKKTGTIWENYSAEAYARGSWSRPDFVGWSGCGPIQLLIENILGFRPNGVNNTLTWHLSRIDKHGISNLKFGTVTASLICERRESVDSPAKISIESNSKFDLIIERGHNNYKTFRINSGKQTIIME
;
A
#
# COMPACT_ATOMS: atom_id res chain seq x y z
N TRP A 1 -14.44 5.31 16.52
CA TRP A 1 -13.99 5.63 15.15
C TRP A 1 -13.32 4.43 14.53
N VAL A 2 -13.60 4.17 13.25
CA VAL A 2 -13.10 3.01 12.51
C VAL A 2 -11.59 3.01 12.38
N ASP A 3 -10.97 4.17 12.13
CA ASP A 3 -9.52 4.30 11.97
C ASP A 3 -8.77 4.00 13.26
N MET A 4 -9.18 4.62 14.38
CA MET A 4 -8.58 4.40 15.69
C MET A 4 -8.69 2.93 16.10
N SER A 5 -9.90 2.35 15.97
CA SER A 5 -10.14 0.96 16.34
C SER A 5 -9.34 -0.01 15.44
N ALA A 6 -9.27 0.25 14.14
CA ALA A 6 -8.47 -0.57 13.22
C ALA A 6 -6.96 -0.48 13.53
N GLN A 7 -6.46 0.72 13.82
CA GLN A 7 -5.06 0.92 14.23
C GLN A 7 -4.75 0.22 15.56
N MET A 8 -5.68 0.21 16.52
CA MET A 8 -5.50 -0.57 17.76
C MET A 8 -5.40 -2.07 17.49
N ALA A 9 -6.26 -2.63 16.63
CA ALA A 9 -6.19 -4.04 16.25
C ALA A 9 -4.86 -4.38 15.55
N MET A 10 -4.40 -3.49 14.65
CA MET A 10 -3.10 -3.61 13.99
C MET A 10 -1.95 -3.61 15.02
N MET A 11 -1.93 -2.65 15.94
CA MET A 11 -0.91 -2.58 16.99
C MET A 11 -0.91 -3.82 17.88
N TYR A 12 -2.08 -4.36 18.24
CA TYR A 12 -2.15 -5.60 19.01
C TYR A 12 -1.64 -6.82 18.22
N ASN A 13 -1.91 -6.92 16.92
CA ASN A 13 -1.32 -7.95 16.06
C ASN A 13 0.21 -7.83 16.02
N ASP A 14 0.75 -6.60 15.91
CA ASP A 14 2.20 -6.37 15.94
C ASP A 14 2.81 -6.75 17.30
N MET A 15 2.15 -6.41 18.40
CA MET A 15 2.56 -6.83 19.74
C MET A 15 2.52 -8.35 19.92
N SER A 16 1.50 -9.01 19.37
CA SER A 16 1.41 -10.47 19.33
C SER A 16 2.60 -11.07 18.58
N LEU A 17 2.94 -10.54 17.41
CA LEU A 17 4.08 -10.99 16.61
C LEU A 17 5.40 -10.81 17.38
N MET A 18 5.62 -9.65 18.01
CA MET A 18 6.80 -9.43 18.85
C MET A 18 6.87 -10.40 20.03
N CYS A 19 5.75 -10.67 20.70
CA CYS A 19 5.69 -11.63 21.81
C CYS A 19 6.02 -13.05 21.34
N LYS A 20 5.56 -13.45 20.16
CA LYS A 20 5.89 -14.74 19.54
C LYS A 20 7.40 -14.90 19.35
N GLU A 21 8.05 -13.89 18.75
CA GLU A 21 9.51 -13.91 18.54
C GLU A 21 10.30 -13.97 19.87
N LEU A 22 9.78 -13.31 20.91
CA LEU A 22 10.36 -13.32 22.25
C LEU A 22 9.96 -14.54 23.09
N LYS A 23 9.17 -15.48 22.53
CA LYS A 23 8.66 -16.69 23.21
C LYS A 23 7.83 -16.36 24.47
N LEU A 24 7.06 -15.27 24.44
CA LEU A 24 6.17 -14.81 25.50
C LEU A 24 4.73 -15.26 25.22
N THR A 25 4.48 -16.58 25.25
CA THR A 25 3.24 -17.22 24.76
C THR A 25 1.95 -16.63 25.37
N ASP A 26 1.91 -16.38 26.68
CA ASP A 26 0.70 -15.83 27.34
C ASP A 26 0.36 -14.42 26.82
N LYS A 27 1.38 -13.60 26.55
CA LYS A 27 1.19 -12.25 26.01
C LYS A 27 0.85 -12.27 24.53
N GLU A 28 1.45 -13.17 23.77
CA GLU A 28 1.07 -13.43 22.37
C GLU A 28 -0.43 -13.72 22.29
N LEU A 29 -0.91 -14.72 23.04
CA LEU A 29 -2.33 -15.09 23.05
C LEU A 29 -3.22 -13.92 23.48
N LYS A 30 -2.85 -13.21 24.55
CA LYS A 30 -3.60 -12.06 25.04
C LYS A 30 -3.77 -10.97 23.98
N PHE A 31 -2.67 -10.56 23.32
CA PHE A 31 -2.75 -9.51 22.31
C PHE A 31 -3.49 -9.97 21.07
N LYS A 32 -3.34 -11.24 20.68
CA LYS A 32 -4.11 -11.82 19.58
C LYS A 32 -5.62 -11.76 19.84
N MET A 33 -6.05 -12.16 21.03
CA MET A 33 -7.47 -12.10 21.44
C MET A 33 -8.01 -10.66 21.45
N LEU A 34 -7.23 -9.69 21.94
CA LEU A 34 -7.64 -8.27 21.93
C LEU A 34 -7.81 -7.73 20.50
N ALA A 35 -6.91 -8.10 19.58
CA ALA A 35 -7.04 -7.72 18.18
C ALA A 35 -8.31 -8.33 17.55
N GLU A 36 -8.59 -9.60 17.84
CA GLU A 36 -9.77 -10.32 17.34
C GLU A 36 -11.08 -9.71 17.87
N GLU A 37 -11.15 -9.39 19.18
CA GLU A 37 -12.32 -8.78 19.79
C GLU A 37 -12.68 -7.42 19.14
N ILE A 38 -11.66 -6.57 18.91
CA ILE A 38 -11.84 -5.29 18.24
C ILE A 38 -12.26 -5.49 16.79
N SER A 39 -11.62 -6.42 16.08
CA SER A 39 -11.91 -6.72 14.66
C SER A 39 -13.35 -7.20 14.47
N LEU A 40 -13.84 -8.07 15.37
CA LEU A 40 -15.23 -8.55 15.36
C LEU A 40 -16.22 -7.39 15.54
N ARG A 41 -15.96 -6.47 16.49
CA ARG A 41 -16.81 -5.29 16.70
C ARG A 41 -16.80 -4.35 15.50
N ILE A 42 -15.66 -4.13 14.87
CA ILE A 42 -15.57 -3.31 13.64
C ILE A 42 -16.42 -3.94 12.54
N ASN A 43 -16.28 -5.25 12.29
CA ASN A 43 -17.08 -5.95 11.28
C ASN A 43 -18.58 -5.98 11.61
N GLN A 44 -18.96 -6.03 12.89
CA GLN A 44 -20.35 -6.06 13.31
C GLN A 44 -21.05 -4.70 13.18
N PHE A 45 -20.40 -3.62 13.64
CA PHE A 45 -21.05 -2.33 13.81
C PHE A 45 -20.65 -1.30 12.74
N MET A 46 -19.43 -1.38 12.23
CA MET A 46 -18.87 -0.34 11.36
C MET A 46 -18.93 -0.72 9.88
N TRP A 47 -19.01 -2.01 9.54
CA TRP A 47 -19.19 -2.43 8.15
C TRP A 47 -20.60 -2.12 7.66
N ASN A 48 -20.73 -1.60 6.45
CA ASN A 48 -22.00 -1.47 5.76
C ASN A 48 -21.99 -2.27 4.45
N GLU A 49 -22.87 -3.27 4.38
CA GLU A 49 -22.92 -4.22 3.26
C GLU A 49 -23.42 -3.59 1.94
N GLU A 50 -24.35 -2.63 2.05
CA GLU A 50 -24.97 -1.93 0.91
C GLU A 50 -23.99 -0.95 0.26
N ASP A 51 -23.32 -0.12 1.07
CA ASP A 51 -22.35 0.86 0.58
C ASP A 51 -20.98 0.23 0.25
N GLY A 52 -20.70 -0.95 0.81
CA GLY A 52 -19.40 -1.60 0.67
C GLY A 52 -18.25 -0.83 1.32
N LEU A 53 -18.54 -0.13 2.44
CA LEU A 53 -17.61 0.72 3.18
C LEU A 53 -17.73 0.50 4.68
N TYR A 54 -16.65 0.79 5.40
CA TYR A 54 -16.69 0.93 6.85
C TYR A 54 -16.96 2.38 7.25
N TYR A 55 -17.74 2.60 8.31
CA TYR A 55 -18.08 3.92 8.84
C TYR A 55 -17.83 4.01 10.34
N ASP A 56 -17.63 5.23 10.82
CA ASP A 56 -17.74 5.52 12.24
C ASP A 56 -19.15 5.25 12.75
N ILE A 57 -19.27 5.03 14.05
CA ILE A 57 -20.54 4.97 14.76
C ILE A 57 -20.61 6.10 15.80
N ASP A 58 -21.80 6.63 16.04
CA ASP A 58 -22.10 7.54 17.15
C ASP A 58 -22.22 6.76 18.48
N ASP A 59 -22.53 7.49 19.56
CA ASP A 59 -22.71 6.95 20.90
C ASP A 59 -23.96 6.06 21.05
N GLU A 60 -24.91 6.16 20.13
CA GLU A 60 -26.03 5.21 20.02
C GLU A 60 -25.73 3.99 19.15
N GLY A 61 -24.52 3.89 18.59
CA GLY A 61 -24.09 2.77 17.74
C GLY A 61 -24.61 2.83 16.30
N LYS A 62 -25.11 3.99 15.85
CA LYS A 62 -25.57 4.22 14.49
C LYS A 62 -24.43 4.72 13.61
N GLN A 63 -24.38 4.21 12.38
CA GLN A 63 -23.34 4.58 11.41
C GLN A 63 -23.43 6.04 10.97
N ILE A 64 -22.31 6.74 11.06
CA ILE A 64 -22.11 8.09 10.55
C ILE A 64 -21.54 7.98 9.13
N LYS A 65 -22.38 8.27 8.13
CA LYS A 65 -22.14 8.02 6.70
C LYS A 65 -21.19 9.01 6.00
N TRP A 66 -20.06 9.33 6.62
CA TRP A 66 -18.98 10.09 5.98
C TRP A 66 -18.01 9.14 5.27
N LYS A 67 -17.94 9.22 3.94
CA LYS A 67 -16.95 8.51 3.11
C LYS A 67 -15.60 9.22 3.21
N THR A 68 -14.84 8.89 4.25
CA THR A 68 -13.49 9.42 4.45
C THR A 68 -12.44 8.37 4.09
N ALA A 69 -11.17 8.75 4.01
CA ALA A 69 -10.08 7.80 3.88
C ALA A 69 -10.03 6.81 5.07
N ALA A 70 -10.67 7.12 6.20
CA ALA A 70 -10.72 6.24 7.36
C ALA A 70 -11.43 4.91 7.08
N CYS A 71 -12.38 4.90 6.12
CA CYS A 71 -13.16 3.73 5.72
C CYS A 71 -12.29 2.55 5.26
N PHE A 72 -11.03 2.80 4.89
CA PHE A 72 -10.12 1.80 4.31
C PHE A 72 -9.07 1.25 5.29
N TRP A 73 -8.93 1.82 6.49
CA TRP A 73 -8.01 1.28 7.52
C TRP A 73 -8.19 -0.21 7.82
N PRO A 74 -9.43 -0.76 7.84
CA PRO A 74 -9.66 -2.19 8.04
C PRO A 74 -8.96 -3.10 7.02
N MET A 75 -8.61 -2.62 5.83
CA MET A 75 -7.78 -3.38 4.87
C MET A 75 -6.36 -3.58 5.40
N LEU A 76 -5.68 -2.49 5.77
CA LEU A 76 -4.31 -2.56 6.27
C LEU A 76 -4.22 -3.33 7.60
N ALA A 77 -5.22 -3.15 8.46
CA ALA A 77 -5.32 -3.85 9.74
C ALA A 77 -5.65 -5.35 9.61
N GLY A 78 -5.96 -5.86 8.42
CA GLY A 78 -6.31 -7.27 8.19
C GLY A 78 -7.68 -7.67 8.74
N ILE A 79 -8.60 -6.72 8.84
CA ILE A 79 -9.96 -6.90 9.40
C ILE A 79 -10.97 -7.22 8.31
N ALA A 80 -10.80 -6.58 7.14
CA ALA A 80 -11.58 -6.89 5.96
C ALA A 80 -11.19 -8.27 5.42
N ASP A 81 -12.19 -9.10 5.10
CA ASP A 81 -11.97 -10.28 4.27
C ASP A 81 -11.90 -9.89 2.78
N VAL A 82 -11.57 -10.87 1.92
CA VAL A 82 -11.40 -10.63 0.48
C VAL A 82 -12.66 -10.06 -0.19
N ASN A 83 -13.85 -10.48 0.24
CA ASN A 83 -15.12 -10.00 -0.33
C ASN A 83 -15.38 -8.54 0.05
N LYS A 84 -15.11 -8.18 1.31
CA LYS A 84 -15.20 -6.78 1.75
C LYS A 84 -14.13 -5.92 1.08
N ALA A 85 -12.91 -6.43 0.93
CA ALA A 85 -11.83 -5.74 0.24
C ALA A 85 -12.15 -5.48 -1.24
N GLU A 86 -12.84 -6.39 -1.92
CA GLU A 86 -13.30 -6.19 -3.30
C GLU A 86 -14.31 -5.02 -3.40
N LYS A 87 -15.25 -4.93 -2.45
CA LYS A 87 -16.20 -3.80 -2.36
C LYS A 87 -15.52 -2.47 -2.05
N LEU A 88 -14.53 -2.49 -1.15
CA LEU A 88 -13.69 -1.32 -0.86
C LEU A 88 -12.89 -0.88 -2.08
N LEU A 89 -12.31 -1.83 -2.82
CA LEU A 89 -11.63 -1.58 -4.09
C LEU A 89 -12.56 -0.94 -5.13
N GLY A 90 -13.83 -1.38 -5.18
CA GLY A 90 -14.85 -0.75 -6.01
C GLY A 90 -15.05 0.73 -5.68
N ASN A 91 -15.14 1.09 -4.39
CA ASN A 91 -15.23 2.48 -3.93
C ASN A 91 -13.96 3.30 -4.27
N LEU A 92 -12.77 2.70 -4.18
CA LEU A 92 -11.51 3.37 -4.55
C LEU A 92 -11.39 3.63 -6.05
N LYS A 93 -12.06 2.84 -6.88
CA LYS A 93 -12.08 2.96 -8.35
C LYS A 93 -13.14 3.95 -8.86
N ASP A 94 -14.09 4.36 -8.02
CA ASP A 94 -15.17 5.24 -8.44
C ASP A 94 -14.64 6.68 -8.72
N PRO A 95 -14.70 7.15 -9.98
CA PRO A 95 -14.25 8.50 -10.32
C PRO A 95 -15.06 9.58 -9.64
N ASN A 96 -16.31 9.33 -9.21
CA ASN A 96 -17.14 10.33 -8.53
C ASN A 96 -16.87 10.41 -7.02
N SER A 97 -16.05 9.50 -6.48
CA SER A 97 -15.77 9.37 -5.05
C SER A 97 -14.28 9.58 -4.77
N PHE A 98 -13.49 8.50 -4.70
CA PHE A 98 -12.08 8.56 -4.31
C PHE A 98 -11.10 8.58 -5.50
N TRP A 99 -11.51 8.14 -6.70
CA TRP A 99 -10.63 8.08 -7.87
C TRP A 99 -10.56 9.43 -8.59
N ARG A 100 -9.83 10.38 -7.97
CA ARG A 100 -9.67 11.74 -8.48
C ARG A 100 -8.35 11.91 -9.24
N LYS A 101 -8.12 13.11 -9.78
CA LYS A 101 -6.96 13.42 -10.63
C LYS A 101 -5.62 13.18 -9.93
N ILE A 102 -5.58 13.41 -8.62
CA ILE A 102 -4.58 12.82 -7.72
C ILE A 102 -5.39 11.94 -6.75
N PRO A 103 -5.25 10.60 -6.80
CA PRO A 103 -5.89 9.73 -5.82
C PRO A 103 -5.14 9.84 -4.50
N PHE A 104 -5.72 9.48 -3.35
CA PHE A 104 -7.11 9.44 -2.95
C PHE A 104 -7.34 10.61 -1.98
N PRO A 105 -8.42 11.40 -2.12
CA PRO A 105 -8.70 12.49 -1.19
C PRO A 105 -9.05 11.95 0.19
N SER A 106 -8.84 12.76 1.23
CA SER A 106 -9.23 12.43 2.61
C SER A 106 -10.73 12.29 2.83
N LEU A 107 -11.53 12.96 2.00
CA LEU A 107 -12.99 12.94 1.98
C LEU A 107 -13.41 12.71 0.52
N ALA A 108 -14.32 11.77 0.27
CA ALA A 108 -14.79 11.48 -1.08
C ALA A 108 -15.41 12.71 -1.76
N ALA A 109 -15.26 12.80 -3.08
CA ALA A 109 -15.71 13.96 -3.85
C ALA A 109 -17.25 14.12 -3.90
N ASP A 110 -18.00 13.06 -3.60
CA ASP A 110 -19.46 13.03 -3.53
C ASP A 110 -20.01 13.52 -2.17
N GLN A 111 -19.14 13.86 -1.21
CA GLN A 111 -19.55 14.30 0.12
C GLN A 111 -19.86 15.79 0.18
N LYS A 112 -20.91 16.16 0.93
CA LYS A 112 -21.42 17.54 1.06
C LYS A 112 -20.35 18.58 1.40
N TYR A 113 -19.36 18.20 2.22
CA TYR A 113 -18.31 19.11 2.70
C TYR A 113 -17.01 19.01 1.92
N TYR A 114 -16.98 18.26 0.82
CA TYR A 114 -15.81 18.17 -0.06
C TYR A 114 -15.40 19.53 -0.62
N LYS A 115 -14.08 19.75 -0.74
CA LYS A 115 -13.46 20.98 -1.23
C LYS A 115 -12.42 20.64 -2.29
N ALA A 116 -12.65 21.12 -3.51
CA ALA A 116 -11.84 20.81 -4.69
C ALA A 116 -10.37 21.24 -4.56
N GLU A 117 -10.13 22.40 -3.96
CA GLU A 117 -8.78 22.94 -3.71
C GLU A 117 -8.03 22.16 -2.62
N GLY A 118 -8.69 21.18 -2.00
CA GLY A 118 -8.32 20.69 -0.69
C GLY A 118 -8.60 21.74 0.37
N GLN A 119 -9.08 21.33 1.54
CA GLN A 119 -9.26 22.21 2.69
C GLN A 119 -8.92 21.38 3.92
N TYR A 120 -7.62 21.11 4.08
CA TYR A 120 -7.10 20.15 5.04
C TYR A 120 -7.68 18.73 4.84
N TRP A 121 -8.44 18.20 5.79
CA TRP A 121 -9.07 16.86 5.69
C TRP A 121 -10.41 16.84 4.94
N LEU A 122 -10.83 17.94 4.31
CA LEU A 122 -12.08 18.02 3.53
C LEU A 122 -11.88 17.75 2.02
N GLY A 123 -10.81 17.08 1.62
CA GLY A 123 -10.58 16.72 0.22
C GLY A 123 -9.12 16.79 -0.24
N SER A 124 -8.19 17.22 0.62
CA SER A 124 -6.77 17.13 0.25
C SER A 124 -6.31 15.68 0.20
N VAL A 125 -5.34 15.41 -0.65
CA VAL A 125 -4.61 14.14 -0.74
C VAL A 125 -3.44 14.20 0.24
N TRP A 126 -3.37 13.21 1.13
CA TRP A 126 -2.35 13.09 2.16
C TRP A 126 -1.54 11.81 1.97
N ALA A 127 -0.22 11.92 2.04
CA ALA A 127 0.65 10.76 1.98
C ALA A 127 0.32 9.67 3.02
N PRO A 128 0.08 9.97 4.33
CA PRO A 128 -0.18 8.92 5.31
C PRO A 128 -1.41 8.07 4.97
N THR A 129 -2.52 8.69 4.53
CA THR A 129 -3.73 7.93 4.18
C THR A 129 -3.58 7.23 2.83
N ASN A 130 -2.87 7.83 1.87
CA ASN A 130 -2.63 7.21 0.58
C ASN A 130 -1.72 5.98 0.67
N VAL A 131 -0.62 6.12 1.40
CA VAL A 131 0.27 5.00 1.70
C VAL A 131 -0.51 3.93 2.46
N MET A 132 -1.31 4.30 3.47
CA MET A 132 -2.17 3.35 4.20
C MET A 132 -3.10 2.57 3.27
N ILE A 133 -3.82 3.26 2.38
CA ILE A 133 -4.74 2.61 1.42
C ILE A 133 -3.97 1.67 0.49
N ILE A 134 -2.86 2.14 -0.10
CA ILE A 134 -2.05 1.36 -1.05
C ILE A 134 -1.43 0.14 -0.36
N LYS A 135 -0.91 0.29 0.87
CA LYS A 135 -0.42 -0.85 1.65
C LYS A 135 -1.57 -1.79 2.07
N GLY A 136 -2.77 -1.26 2.29
CA GLY A 136 -3.97 -2.05 2.52
C GLY A 136 -4.32 -2.91 1.31
N LEU A 137 -4.19 -2.37 0.09
CA LEU A 137 -4.37 -3.15 -1.15
C LEU A 137 -3.30 -4.25 -1.27
N ASP A 138 -2.04 -3.95 -0.97
CA ASP A 138 -0.95 -4.94 -1.00
C ASP A 138 -1.24 -6.17 -0.11
N LYS A 139 -1.98 -6.03 1.00
CA LYS A 139 -2.37 -7.16 1.88
C LYS A 139 -3.21 -8.20 1.16
N PHE A 140 -3.99 -7.79 0.17
CA PHE A 140 -4.82 -8.67 -0.66
C PHE A 140 -4.14 -9.03 -1.97
N GLY A 141 -2.88 -8.62 -2.17
CA GLY A 141 -2.07 -8.94 -3.35
C GLY A 141 -1.50 -10.36 -3.38
N VAL A 142 -1.85 -11.22 -2.41
CA VAL A 142 -1.32 -12.58 -2.28
C VAL A 142 -2.37 -13.55 -1.73
N GLY A 143 -2.24 -14.85 -2.06
CA GLY A 143 -2.98 -15.93 -1.39
C GLY A 143 -4.50 -15.95 -1.61
N ASN A 144 -4.99 -15.30 -2.67
CA ASN A 144 -6.40 -15.29 -3.05
C ASN A 144 -6.58 -15.10 -4.57
N ASP A 145 -7.75 -15.40 -5.10
CA ASP A 145 -8.02 -15.37 -6.55
C ASP A 145 -8.04 -13.96 -7.15
N LEU A 146 -8.19 -12.92 -6.32
CA LEU A 146 -8.17 -11.52 -6.72
C LEU A 146 -6.80 -10.86 -6.55
N ALA A 147 -5.77 -11.61 -6.11
CA ALA A 147 -4.45 -11.09 -5.79
C ALA A 147 -3.83 -10.22 -6.90
N TYR A 148 -3.93 -10.69 -8.13
CA TYR A 148 -3.47 -9.95 -9.30
C TYR A 148 -4.18 -8.58 -9.43
N ASN A 149 -5.50 -8.56 -9.30
CA ASN A 149 -6.30 -7.33 -9.44
C ASN A 149 -5.96 -6.29 -8.36
N PHE A 150 -5.66 -6.75 -7.14
CA PHE A 150 -5.22 -5.87 -6.05
C PHE A 150 -3.83 -5.30 -6.31
N ASN A 151 -2.86 -6.13 -6.74
CA ASN A 151 -1.51 -5.68 -7.06
C ASN A 151 -1.50 -4.67 -8.22
N GLU A 152 -2.21 -4.97 -9.30
CA GLU A 152 -2.31 -4.08 -10.47
C GLU A 152 -2.92 -2.73 -10.09
N PHE A 153 -3.99 -2.74 -9.29
CA PHE A 153 -4.60 -1.48 -8.85
C PHE A 153 -3.72 -0.72 -7.86
N ALA A 154 -3.00 -1.40 -6.96
CA ALA A 154 -2.04 -0.76 -6.05
C ALA A 154 -0.89 -0.09 -6.82
N ALA A 155 -0.39 -0.73 -7.88
CA ALA A 155 0.61 -0.17 -8.78
C ALA A 155 0.06 1.05 -9.55
N LEU A 156 -1.13 0.94 -10.15
CA LEU A 156 -1.79 2.04 -10.86
C LEU A 156 -2.06 3.24 -9.95
N ALA A 157 -2.63 3.01 -8.76
CA ALA A 157 -2.90 4.06 -7.78
C ALA A 157 -1.60 4.76 -7.34
N THR A 158 -0.52 3.99 -7.16
CA THR A 158 0.80 4.55 -6.87
C THR A 158 1.29 5.42 -8.02
N GLU A 159 1.19 4.94 -9.27
CA GLU A 159 1.65 5.68 -10.45
C GLU A 159 0.92 7.02 -10.59
N GLU A 160 -0.41 7.03 -10.47
CA GLU A 160 -1.20 8.26 -10.54
C GLU A 160 -0.89 9.23 -9.38
N TYR A 161 -0.73 8.70 -8.16
CA TYR A 161 -0.33 9.50 -7.00
C TYR A 161 1.05 10.15 -7.21
N LEU A 162 2.07 9.38 -7.63
CA LEU A 162 3.42 9.89 -7.88
C LEU A 162 3.48 10.83 -9.08
N ASN A 163 2.72 10.56 -10.13
CA ASN A 163 2.59 11.45 -11.29
C ASN A 163 1.97 12.79 -10.88
N GLY A 164 0.95 12.77 -10.01
CA GLY A 164 0.36 13.95 -9.40
C GLY A 164 1.39 14.78 -8.63
N ILE A 165 2.13 14.14 -7.72
CA ILE A 165 3.21 14.79 -6.95
C ILE A 165 4.29 15.35 -7.89
N TYR A 166 4.74 14.57 -8.86
CA TYR A 166 5.77 14.98 -9.81
C TYR A 166 5.36 16.22 -10.61
N LYS A 167 4.11 16.28 -11.10
CA LYS A 167 3.58 17.45 -11.81
C LYS A 167 3.53 18.70 -10.92
N VAL A 168 3.25 18.55 -9.63
CA VAL A 168 3.31 19.67 -8.67
C VAL A 168 4.75 20.09 -8.39
N TYR A 169 5.64 19.11 -8.18
CA TYR A 169 7.07 19.34 -7.99
C TYR A 169 7.67 20.11 -9.18
N LYS A 170 7.36 19.70 -10.42
CA LYS A 170 7.82 20.39 -11.64
C LYS A 170 7.40 21.86 -11.73
N LYS A 171 6.25 22.23 -11.15
CA LYS A 171 5.74 23.60 -11.14
C LYS A 171 6.26 24.43 -9.98
N THR A 172 6.49 23.80 -8.83
CA THR A 172 6.71 24.51 -7.56
C THR A 172 8.12 24.36 -7.00
N GLY A 173 8.90 23.40 -7.50
CA GLY A 173 10.27 23.12 -7.05
C GLY A 173 10.38 22.37 -5.72
N THR A 174 9.27 21.99 -5.09
CA THR A 174 9.25 21.32 -3.78
C THR A 174 8.16 20.25 -3.66
N ILE A 175 8.33 19.38 -2.66
CA ILE A 175 7.30 18.46 -2.14
C ILE A 175 6.49 19.19 -1.07
N TRP A 176 5.18 18.97 -1.07
CA TRP A 176 4.23 19.58 -0.16
C TRP A 176 3.65 18.58 0.83
N GLU A 177 3.12 19.11 1.93
CA GLU A 177 2.48 18.35 3.00
C GLU A 177 1.21 17.60 2.53
N ASN A 178 0.45 18.22 1.63
CA ASN A 178 -0.78 17.69 1.04
C ASN A 178 -1.04 18.32 -0.35
N TYR A 179 -1.88 17.67 -1.15
CA TYR A 179 -2.16 18.05 -2.55
C TYR A 179 -3.65 18.21 -2.81
N SER A 180 -4.03 19.00 -3.83
CA SER A 180 -5.41 19.02 -4.32
C SER A 180 -5.70 17.73 -5.07
N ALA A 181 -6.86 17.12 -4.83
CA ALA A 181 -7.30 15.94 -5.57
C ALA A 181 -7.81 16.27 -6.99
N GLU A 182 -8.21 17.53 -7.24
CA GLU A 182 -8.81 17.98 -8.50
C GLU A 182 -7.80 18.63 -9.46
N ALA A 183 -6.68 19.10 -8.95
CA ALA A 183 -5.67 19.81 -9.72
C ALA A 183 -4.25 19.37 -9.36
N TYR A 184 -3.35 19.45 -10.33
CA TYR A 184 -1.91 19.33 -10.08
C TYR A 184 -1.40 20.63 -9.44
N ALA A 185 -1.75 20.79 -8.17
CA ALA A 185 -1.38 21.87 -7.25
C ALA A 185 -1.27 21.33 -5.82
N ARG A 186 -0.61 22.08 -4.93
CA ARG A 186 -0.67 21.85 -3.48
C ARG A 186 -2.11 21.99 -2.99
N GLY A 187 -2.46 21.34 -1.87
CA GLY A 187 -3.74 21.59 -1.23
C GLY A 187 -3.76 22.93 -0.47
N SER A 188 -4.95 23.38 -0.08
CA SER A 188 -5.08 24.51 0.85
C SER A 188 -4.57 24.12 2.24
N TRP A 189 -3.91 25.08 2.90
CA TRP A 189 -3.25 24.89 4.20
C TRP A 189 -2.26 23.72 4.16
N SER A 190 -1.20 23.93 3.39
CA SER A 190 -0.16 22.93 3.13
C SER A 190 1.22 23.57 3.30
N ARG A 191 2.12 22.86 3.99
CA ARG A 191 3.51 23.31 4.18
C ARG A 191 4.41 22.94 2.97
N PRO A 192 5.31 23.84 2.51
CA PRO A 192 6.36 23.52 1.56
C PRO A 192 7.50 22.73 2.23
N ASP A 193 8.49 22.29 1.43
CA ASP A 193 9.69 21.57 1.86
C ASP A 193 9.40 20.36 2.77
N PHE A 194 8.26 19.71 2.53
CA PHE A 194 7.72 18.71 3.45
C PHE A 194 8.14 17.30 3.06
N VAL A 195 9.41 16.94 3.27
CA VAL A 195 9.87 15.54 3.21
C VAL A 195 9.72 14.88 4.60
N GLY A 196 8.56 15.10 5.23
CA GLY A 196 8.08 14.33 6.36
C GLY A 196 7.42 13.05 5.84
N TRP A 197 6.13 12.86 6.11
CA TRP A 197 5.38 11.73 5.54
C TRP A 197 5.31 11.75 4.01
N SER A 198 5.45 12.92 3.35
CA SER A 198 5.33 12.98 1.88
C SER A 198 6.50 12.30 1.17
N GLY A 199 7.60 12.00 1.89
CA GLY A 199 8.68 11.16 1.39
C GLY A 199 8.28 9.70 1.17
N CYS A 200 7.25 9.19 1.88
CA CYS A 200 6.81 7.80 1.74
C CYS A 200 6.33 7.48 0.31
N GLY A 201 5.74 8.43 -0.41
CA GLY A 201 5.37 8.26 -1.81
C GLY A 201 6.60 7.95 -2.70
N PRO A 202 7.45 8.94 -3.00
CA PRO A 202 8.54 8.81 -3.96
C PRO A 202 9.68 7.88 -3.51
N ILE A 203 9.70 7.44 -2.23
CA ILE A 203 10.71 6.51 -1.73
C ILE A 203 10.10 5.11 -1.58
N GLN A 204 9.19 4.93 -0.60
CA GLN A 204 8.67 3.62 -0.26
C GLN A 204 7.81 3.06 -1.41
N LEU A 205 6.78 3.79 -1.85
CA LEU A 205 5.88 3.28 -2.89
C LEU A 205 6.58 3.12 -4.25
N LEU A 206 7.58 3.96 -4.55
CA LEU A 206 8.41 3.79 -5.75
C LEU A 206 9.13 2.43 -5.73
N ILE A 207 9.80 2.08 -4.63
CA ILE A 207 10.53 0.81 -4.51
C ILE A 207 9.55 -0.37 -4.51
N GLU A 208 8.47 -0.24 -3.75
CA GLU A 208 7.59 -1.35 -3.42
C GLU A 208 6.51 -1.64 -4.47
N ASN A 209 5.88 -0.61 -5.04
CA ASN A 209 4.73 -0.74 -5.94
C ASN A 209 5.07 -0.44 -7.40
N ILE A 210 6.04 0.43 -7.67
CA ILE A 210 6.45 0.74 -9.06
C ILE A 210 7.57 -0.18 -9.51
N LEU A 211 8.66 -0.27 -8.74
CA LEU A 211 9.76 -1.18 -9.04
C LEU A 211 9.45 -2.62 -8.60
N GLY A 212 8.55 -2.81 -7.63
CA GLY A 212 8.02 -4.11 -7.25
C GLY A 212 8.84 -4.89 -6.21
N PHE A 213 9.80 -4.27 -5.53
CA PHE A 213 10.67 -4.96 -4.58
C PHE A 213 10.10 -5.00 -3.16
N ARG A 214 9.98 -6.21 -2.59
CA ARG A 214 9.53 -6.46 -1.21
C ARG A 214 10.59 -7.26 -0.44
N PRO A 215 11.49 -6.56 0.29
CA PRO A 215 12.53 -7.24 1.05
C PRO A 215 11.98 -7.87 2.33
N ASN A 216 12.44 -9.08 2.66
CA ASN A 216 12.25 -9.72 3.95
C ASN A 216 13.62 -10.11 4.53
N GLY A 217 14.14 -9.22 5.38
CA GLY A 217 15.46 -9.38 6.00
C GLY A 217 15.56 -10.50 7.04
N VAL A 218 14.45 -10.95 7.61
CA VAL A 218 14.44 -12.04 8.60
C VAL A 218 14.66 -13.38 7.92
N ASN A 219 14.00 -13.59 6.78
CA ASN A 219 14.06 -14.85 6.05
C ASN A 219 15.12 -14.86 4.93
N ASN A 220 15.88 -13.78 4.76
CA ASN A 220 16.77 -13.57 3.61
C ASN A 220 16.06 -13.85 2.28
N THR A 221 14.85 -13.30 2.13
CA THR A 221 14.09 -13.40 0.89
C THR A 221 13.82 -12.02 0.30
N LEU A 222 13.80 -11.94 -1.02
CA LEU A 222 13.40 -10.76 -1.76
C LEU A 222 12.32 -11.17 -2.74
N THR A 223 11.13 -10.62 -2.61
CA THR A 223 10.10 -10.76 -3.64
C THR A 223 10.21 -9.60 -4.62
N TRP A 224 10.12 -9.89 -5.91
CA TRP A 224 10.07 -8.92 -6.99
C TRP A 224 8.84 -9.15 -7.86
N HIS A 225 7.86 -8.26 -7.74
CA HIS A 225 6.72 -8.18 -8.64
C HIS A 225 7.15 -7.51 -9.95
N LEU A 226 7.45 -8.32 -10.97
CA LEU A 226 8.13 -7.90 -12.19
C LEU A 226 7.12 -7.59 -13.32
N SER A 227 6.33 -6.53 -13.15
CA SER A 227 5.30 -6.11 -14.10
C SER A 227 5.80 -5.17 -15.21
N ARG A 228 6.91 -4.48 -15.00
CA ARG A 228 7.43 -3.48 -15.95
C ARG A 228 8.17 -4.10 -17.15
N ILE A 229 8.03 -3.48 -18.33
CA ILE A 229 8.68 -3.93 -19.57
C ILE A 229 9.94 -3.13 -19.94
N ASP A 230 10.12 -1.94 -19.39
CA ASP A 230 11.33 -1.13 -19.57
C ASP A 230 12.50 -1.71 -18.76
N LYS A 231 13.72 -1.24 -19.08
CA LYS A 231 14.89 -1.59 -18.27
C LYS A 231 14.77 -0.91 -16.91
N HIS A 232 14.71 -1.70 -15.85
CA HIS A 232 14.49 -1.20 -14.50
C HIS A 232 15.11 -2.12 -13.44
N GLY A 233 15.20 -1.61 -12.22
CA GLY A 233 15.73 -2.37 -11.10
C GLY A 233 16.20 -1.46 -9.97
N ILE A 234 16.96 -2.03 -9.04
CA ILE A 234 17.49 -1.32 -7.87
C ILE A 234 18.94 -1.70 -7.63
N SER A 235 19.74 -0.76 -7.16
CA SER A 235 21.13 -0.99 -6.78
C SER A 235 21.33 -0.78 -5.29
N ASN A 236 22.15 -1.63 -4.67
CA ASN A 236 22.50 -1.57 -3.25
C ASN A 236 21.29 -1.62 -2.31
N LEU A 237 20.24 -2.38 -2.65
CA LEU A 237 19.13 -2.63 -1.76
C LEU A 237 19.61 -3.49 -0.58
N LYS A 238 19.44 -2.98 0.63
CA LYS A 238 19.84 -3.67 1.86
C LYS A 238 18.63 -4.25 2.58
N PHE A 239 18.71 -5.53 2.97
CA PHE A 239 17.70 -6.21 3.77
C PHE A 239 18.34 -7.29 4.64
N GLY A 240 18.15 -7.19 5.96
CA GLY A 240 18.91 -8.01 6.91
C GLY A 240 20.42 -7.79 6.74
N THR A 241 21.15 -8.87 6.46
CA THR A 241 22.59 -8.84 6.17
C THR A 241 22.90 -8.81 4.66
N VAL A 242 21.88 -8.94 3.81
CA VAL A 242 22.01 -8.94 2.35
C VAL A 242 22.07 -7.51 1.83
N THR A 243 22.96 -7.26 0.88
CA THR A 243 22.99 -6.09 0.01
C THR A 243 23.06 -6.59 -1.42
N ALA A 244 22.04 -6.28 -2.20
CA ALA A 244 21.90 -6.77 -3.57
C ALA A 244 21.52 -5.67 -4.56
N SER A 245 22.01 -5.80 -5.77
CA SER A 245 21.63 -5.02 -6.95
C SER A 245 20.99 -5.95 -7.96
N LEU A 246 19.81 -5.60 -8.45
CA LEU A 246 19.04 -6.39 -9.42
C LEU A 246 18.55 -5.47 -10.53
N ILE A 247 18.92 -5.77 -11.78
CA ILE A 247 18.52 -5.00 -12.96
C ILE A 247 17.93 -5.95 -14.00
N CYS A 248 16.68 -5.72 -14.39
CA CYS A 248 16.02 -6.41 -15.50
C CYS A 248 16.26 -5.60 -16.78
N GLU A 249 16.68 -6.27 -17.85
CA GLU A 249 16.75 -5.66 -19.18
C GLU A 249 15.35 -5.37 -19.74
N ARG A 250 15.28 -4.47 -20.73
CA ARG A 250 14.04 -4.19 -21.45
C ARG A 250 13.50 -5.46 -22.12
N ARG A 251 12.18 -5.59 -22.15
CA ARG A 251 11.43 -6.72 -22.72
C ARG A 251 10.36 -6.23 -23.70
N GLU A 252 9.86 -7.12 -24.54
CA GLU A 252 8.79 -6.80 -25.51
C GLU A 252 7.41 -6.78 -24.84
N SER A 253 7.13 -7.73 -23.95
CA SER A 253 5.89 -7.80 -23.16
C SER A 253 6.14 -8.26 -21.72
N VAL A 254 5.08 -8.21 -20.90
CA VAL A 254 5.09 -8.69 -19.51
C VAL A 254 5.36 -10.20 -19.43
N ASP A 255 5.10 -10.95 -20.51
CA ASP A 255 5.28 -12.39 -20.62
C ASP A 255 6.58 -12.79 -21.33
N SER A 256 7.28 -11.87 -22.01
CA SER A 256 8.58 -12.17 -22.65
C SER A 256 9.67 -12.53 -21.63
N PRO A 257 10.60 -13.45 -21.92
CA PRO A 257 11.66 -13.84 -20.98
C PRO A 257 12.40 -12.65 -20.36
N ALA A 258 12.56 -12.66 -19.05
CA ALA A 258 13.22 -11.61 -18.30
C ALA A 258 14.67 -11.97 -17.98
N LYS A 259 15.60 -11.26 -18.64
CA LYS A 259 17.03 -11.34 -18.34
C LYS A 259 17.38 -10.38 -17.20
N ILE A 260 17.81 -10.93 -16.08
CA ILE A 260 18.08 -10.17 -14.86
C ILE A 260 19.54 -10.34 -14.47
N SER A 261 20.25 -9.21 -14.34
CA SER A 261 21.60 -9.14 -13.79
C SER A 261 21.52 -8.89 -12.29
N ILE A 262 22.22 -9.71 -11.51
CA ILE A 262 22.20 -9.67 -10.06
C ILE A 262 23.62 -9.61 -9.53
N GLU A 263 23.86 -8.73 -8.56
CA GLU A 263 25.08 -8.69 -7.76
C GLU A 263 24.69 -8.68 -6.28
N SER A 264 25.24 -9.60 -5.49
CA SER A 264 24.91 -9.74 -4.07
C SER A 264 26.14 -9.99 -3.21
N ASN A 265 26.15 -9.47 -1.98
CA ASN A 265 27.19 -9.77 -0.99
C ASN A 265 27.00 -11.14 -0.29
N SER A 266 25.80 -11.73 -0.36
CA SER A 266 25.47 -12.98 0.33
C SER A 266 24.36 -13.74 -0.39
N LYS A 267 24.10 -14.98 0.06
CA LYS A 267 23.03 -15.83 -0.48
C LYS A 267 21.66 -15.34 0.00
N PHE A 268 20.65 -15.42 -0.87
CA PHE A 268 19.25 -15.14 -0.53
C PHE A 268 18.32 -15.85 -1.53
N ASP A 269 17.02 -15.95 -1.19
CA ASP A 269 16.00 -16.46 -2.12
C ASP A 269 15.29 -15.31 -2.81
N LEU A 270 15.39 -15.25 -4.13
CA LEU A 270 14.67 -14.30 -4.98
C LEU A 270 13.38 -14.95 -5.46
N ILE A 271 12.24 -14.38 -5.10
CA ILE A 271 10.92 -14.80 -5.58
C ILE A 271 10.50 -13.79 -6.64
N ILE A 272 10.35 -14.23 -7.89
CA ILE A 272 9.87 -13.37 -8.97
C ILE A 272 8.42 -13.71 -9.24
N GLU A 273 7.56 -12.69 -9.21
CA GLU A 273 6.13 -12.78 -9.51
C GLU A 273 5.83 -12.06 -10.82
N ARG A 274 5.07 -12.70 -11.72
CA ARG A 274 4.65 -12.15 -13.02
C ARG A 274 3.20 -12.56 -13.31
N GLY A 275 2.40 -11.66 -13.88
CA GLY A 275 1.06 -11.98 -14.36
C GLY A 275 0.14 -12.61 -13.29
N HIS A 276 -0.86 -13.38 -13.75
CA HIS A 276 -1.81 -14.07 -12.88
C HIS A 276 -1.17 -15.30 -12.19
N ASN A 277 -0.64 -15.10 -10.99
CA ASN A 277 -0.14 -16.17 -10.10
C ASN A 277 1.06 -16.99 -10.64
N ASN A 278 1.83 -16.47 -11.60
CA ASN A 278 3.09 -17.11 -12.01
C ASN A 278 4.22 -16.60 -11.10
N TYR A 279 4.74 -17.47 -10.23
CA TYR A 279 5.87 -17.17 -9.38
C TYR A 279 6.97 -18.22 -9.52
N LYS A 280 8.22 -17.79 -9.43
CA LYS A 280 9.39 -18.67 -9.44
C LYS A 280 10.43 -18.21 -8.43
N THR A 281 10.96 -19.16 -7.68
CA THR A 281 12.02 -18.93 -6.71
C THR A 281 13.38 -19.28 -7.28
N PHE A 282 14.35 -18.39 -7.12
CA PHE A 282 15.74 -18.55 -7.52
C PHE A 282 16.64 -18.43 -6.30
N ARG A 283 17.54 -19.42 -6.11
CA ARG A 283 18.59 -19.34 -5.10
C ARG A 283 19.73 -18.47 -5.62
N ILE A 284 19.90 -17.29 -5.03
CA ILE A 284 20.94 -16.34 -5.43
C ILE A 284 22.21 -16.61 -4.62
N ASN A 285 23.36 -16.65 -5.29
CA ASN A 285 24.68 -16.77 -4.67
C ASN A 285 25.32 -15.39 -4.50
N SER A 286 26.35 -15.34 -3.64
CA SER A 286 27.21 -14.16 -3.54
C SER A 286 27.96 -13.96 -4.86
N GLY A 287 28.22 -12.70 -5.20
CA GLY A 287 28.88 -12.30 -6.44
C GLY A 287 27.90 -11.92 -7.54
N LYS A 288 28.40 -11.91 -8.78
CA LYS A 288 27.62 -11.55 -9.97
C LYS A 288 27.05 -12.78 -10.63
N GLN A 289 25.78 -12.71 -11.01
CA GLN A 289 25.09 -13.76 -11.77
C GLN A 289 24.00 -13.18 -12.66
N THR A 290 23.62 -13.94 -13.68
CA THR A 290 22.49 -13.63 -14.54
C THR A 290 21.49 -14.76 -14.46
N ILE A 291 20.21 -14.42 -14.30
CA ILE A 291 19.11 -15.37 -14.39
C ILE A 291 18.20 -15.01 -15.55
N ILE A 292 17.52 -16.02 -16.09
CA ILE A 292 16.46 -15.86 -17.07
C ILE A 292 15.18 -16.42 -16.43
N MET A 293 14.19 -15.56 -16.28
CA MET A 293 12.83 -15.96 -15.96
C MET A 293 12.08 -16.06 -17.27
N GLU A 294 11.81 -17.30 -17.73
CA GLU A 294 10.92 -17.55 -18.85
C GLU A 294 9.53 -16.96 -18.57
#